data_AF-A0A1V6QBH1-F1
#
_entry.id   AF-A0A1V6QBH1-F1
#
_cell.length_a   1.000
_cell.length_b   1.000
_cell.length_c   1.000
_cell.angle_alpha   90.00
_cell.angle_beta   90.00
_cell.angle_gamma   90.00
#
_symmetry.space_group_name_H-M   'P 1'
#
loop_
_entity.id
_entity.type
_entity.pdbx_description
1 polymer ?
#
loop_
_entity_poly.entity_id
_entity_poly.type
_entity_poly.pdbx_seq_one_letter_code
_entity_poly.pdbx_strand_id
1 'polypeptide(L)'
;MSESTEFIRTASKNERRYIMRHALGFYNALTLTGLYTIPHTDSLNANNLDKFIPALKHCIAVHPFLSTAIKGENTENPSFVRPASINLRNHLHLVDMLSNSTSSSLTDKDDRDLHLITQVTKKIHDEPFVNVDQQPPWKVLIVPLSDEAASGQRVYIIFACSHSHGDGKSGLEFHKTFLEGLKYAHELYDQGYLYQTSTSALPLLPPLEEAANLSITWRYLFLNLFGRHMPSIACRLLGLQPPANIIHGFNAWTGRAMTFDPSKFHTGSEALLVKKDLLTSFYSIEIQVETLVLAPFSDKLSLTFEP
;
A
#
# COMPACT_ATOMS: atom_id res chain seq x y z
N MET A 1 -9.45 -21.76 -23.01
CA MET A 1 -10.75 -21.12 -22.74
C MET A 1 -10.42 -19.80 -22.07
N SER A 2 -10.83 -18.65 -22.62
CA SER A 2 -10.56 -17.37 -21.97
C SER A 2 -11.36 -17.30 -20.67
N GLU A 3 -10.70 -17.15 -19.53
CA GLU A 3 -11.38 -16.89 -18.26
C GLU A 3 -12.24 -15.64 -18.42
N SER A 4 -13.52 -15.74 -18.05
CA SER A 4 -14.47 -14.64 -18.18
C SER A 4 -14.14 -13.55 -17.16
N THR A 5 -13.91 -12.33 -17.63
CA THR A 5 -13.75 -11.13 -16.79
C THR A 5 -15.04 -10.32 -16.82
N GLU A 6 -15.57 -9.98 -15.66
CA GLU A 6 -16.73 -9.10 -15.52
C GLU A 6 -16.27 -7.65 -15.58
N PHE A 7 -16.94 -6.82 -16.39
CA PHE A 7 -16.70 -5.37 -16.36
C PHE A 7 -17.37 -4.75 -15.13
N ILE A 8 -16.62 -3.96 -14.36
CA ILE A 8 -17.17 -3.27 -13.17
C ILE A 8 -17.49 -1.82 -13.50
N ARG A 9 -16.46 -1.01 -13.82
CA ARG A 9 -16.60 0.40 -14.19
C ARG A 9 -15.33 0.97 -14.80
N THR A 10 -15.45 2.12 -15.46
CA THR A 10 -14.30 2.92 -15.87
C THR A 10 -13.58 3.54 -14.67
N ALA A 11 -12.27 3.75 -14.80
CA ALA A 11 -11.48 4.45 -13.79
C ALA A 11 -11.81 5.96 -13.78
N SER A 12 -11.93 6.53 -12.57
CA SER A 12 -12.00 7.97 -12.31
C SER A 12 -10.74 8.70 -12.79
N LYS A 13 -10.75 10.03 -12.83
CA LYS A 13 -9.56 10.81 -13.24
C LYS A 13 -8.39 10.58 -12.28
N ASN A 14 -8.67 10.43 -10.98
CA ASN A 14 -7.63 10.15 -9.99
C ASN A 14 -7.09 8.72 -10.11
N GLU A 15 -7.95 7.73 -10.31
CA GLU A 15 -7.52 6.34 -10.55
C GLU A 15 -6.72 6.21 -11.84
N ARG A 16 -7.13 6.88 -12.93
CA ARG A 16 -6.37 6.96 -14.19
C ARG A 16 -4.96 7.49 -13.98
N ARG A 17 -4.79 8.51 -13.13
CA ARG A 17 -3.47 9.05 -12.77
C ARG A 17 -2.59 7.98 -12.11
N TYR A 18 -3.13 7.17 -11.20
CA TYR A 18 -2.37 6.09 -10.56
C TYR A 18 -2.09 4.92 -11.50
N ILE A 19 -3.07 4.51 -12.31
CA ILE A 19 -2.93 3.46 -13.32
C ILE A 19 -1.84 3.84 -14.33
N MET A 20 -1.82 5.08 -14.81
CA MET A 20 -0.80 5.56 -15.74
C MET A 20 0.61 5.52 -15.11
N ARG A 21 0.76 5.93 -13.84
CA ARG A 21 2.06 5.89 -13.14
C ARG A 21 2.54 4.45 -12.91
N HIS A 22 1.61 3.54 -12.69
CA HIS A 22 1.87 2.11 -12.60
C HIS A 22 2.33 1.56 -13.96
N ALA A 23 1.56 1.79 -15.02
CA ALA A 23 1.85 1.31 -16.37
C ALA A 23 3.20 1.84 -16.91
N LEU A 24 3.57 3.07 -16.53
CA LEU A 24 4.86 3.68 -16.87
C LEU A 24 6.01 3.24 -15.96
N GLY A 25 5.77 2.44 -14.92
CA GLY A 25 6.80 1.95 -13.99
C GLY A 25 7.29 2.96 -12.95
N PHE A 26 6.66 4.13 -12.83
CA PHE A 26 7.07 5.16 -11.86
C PHE A 26 6.69 4.81 -10.41
N TYR A 27 5.58 4.09 -10.23
CA TYR A 27 5.02 3.74 -8.93
C TYR A 27 4.45 2.32 -8.98
N ASN A 28 5.33 1.34 -8.76
CA ASN A 28 4.96 -0.07 -8.87
C ASN A 28 4.11 -0.51 -7.68
N ALA A 29 4.64 -0.37 -6.46
CA ALA A 29 3.95 -0.80 -5.24
C ALA A 29 4.01 0.25 -4.12
N LEU A 30 2.88 0.39 -3.42
CA LEU A 30 2.80 0.92 -2.07
C LEU A 30 2.88 -0.26 -1.10
N THR A 31 3.72 -0.16 -0.08
CA THR A 31 3.88 -1.22 0.93
C THR A 31 3.48 -0.73 2.31
N LEU A 32 2.72 -1.56 3.03
CA LEU A 32 2.55 -1.43 4.46
C LEU A 32 2.97 -2.74 5.13
N THR A 33 3.72 -2.64 6.22
CA THR A 33 4.25 -3.79 6.94
C THR A 33 3.70 -3.80 8.36
N GLY A 34 3.13 -4.94 8.77
CA GLY A 34 2.76 -5.20 10.15
C GLY A 34 3.70 -6.22 10.77
N LEU A 35 4.04 -6.02 12.05
CA LEU A 35 4.71 -7.03 12.87
C LEU A 35 3.67 -7.85 13.63
N TYR A 36 3.71 -9.17 13.44
CA TYR A 36 2.80 -10.12 14.05
C TYR A 36 3.58 -11.04 14.98
N THR A 37 2.90 -11.51 16.03
CA THR A 37 3.40 -12.57 16.91
C THR A 37 2.41 -13.72 16.84
N ILE A 38 2.87 -14.87 16.37
CA ILE A 38 2.10 -16.10 16.28
C ILE A 38 2.34 -16.90 17.57
N PRO A 39 1.33 -17.06 18.44
CA PRO A 39 1.51 -17.77 19.70
C PRO A 39 1.96 -19.22 19.50
N HIS A 40 2.85 -19.73 20.36
CA HIS A 40 3.29 -21.14 20.28
C HIS A 40 2.15 -22.16 20.46
N THR A 41 1.07 -21.73 21.11
CA THR A 41 -0.14 -22.53 21.30
C THR A 41 -1.00 -22.63 20.04
N ASP A 42 -0.75 -21.76 19.06
CA ASP A 42 -1.48 -21.75 17.80
C ASP A 42 -0.90 -22.81 16.85
N SER A 43 -1.78 -23.42 16.06
CA SER A 43 -1.38 -24.36 14.99
C SER A 43 -0.81 -23.65 13.76
N LEU A 44 -0.86 -22.31 13.75
CA LEU A 44 -0.36 -21.47 12.69
C LEU A 44 1.16 -21.48 12.68
N ASN A 45 1.75 -21.84 11.54
CA ASN A 45 3.20 -21.87 11.33
C ASN A 45 3.53 -20.89 10.22
N ALA A 46 4.46 -19.95 10.47
CA ALA A 46 4.83 -18.92 9.50
C ALA A 46 5.36 -19.50 8.18
N ASN A 47 5.96 -20.71 8.23
CA ASN A 47 6.51 -21.38 7.06
C ASN A 47 5.44 -22.12 6.23
N ASN A 48 4.21 -22.22 6.74
CA ASN A 48 3.11 -22.84 6.02
C ASN A 48 2.12 -21.78 5.52
N LEU A 49 2.29 -21.37 4.27
CA LEU A 49 1.44 -20.37 3.60
C LEU A 49 -0.04 -20.74 3.58
N ASP A 50 -0.37 -22.05 3.54
CA ASP A 50 -1.76 -22.53 3.48
C ASP A 50 -2.60 -22.00 4.66
N LYS A 51 -1.95 -21.78 5.82
CA LYS A 51 -2.61 -21.27 7.03
C LYS A 51 -3.05 -19.82 6.93
N PHE A 52 -2.47 -19.04 6.03
CA PHE A 52 -2.83 -17.62 5.81
C PHE A 52 -3.92 -17.45 4.74
N ILE A 53 -4.20 -18.49 3.95
CA ILE A 53 -5.18 -18.45 2.86
C ILE A 53 -6.60 -18.09 3.32
N PRO A 54 -7.15 -18.68 4.41
CA PRO A 54 -8.48 -18.29 4.88
C PRO A 54 -8.58 -16.80 5.24
N ALA A 55 -7.54 -16.25 5.88
CA ALA A 55 -7.48 -14.83 6.22
C ALA A 55 -7.43 -13.94 4.98
N LEU A 56 -6.71 -14.33 3.92
CA LEU A 56 -6.71 -13.61 2.65
C LEU A 56 -8.07 -13.66 1.95
N LYS A 57 -8.72 -14.83 1.92
CA LYS A 57 -10.08 -14.95 1.35
C LYS A 57 -11.07 -14.06 2.09
N HIS A 58 -10.95 -13.97 3.41
CA HIS A 58 -11.73 -13.04 4.21
C HIS A 58 -11.45 -11.58 3.83
N CYS A 59 -10.19 -11.17 3.70
CA CYS A 59 -9.85 -9.82 3.21
C CYS A 59 -10.46 -9.51 1.84
N ILE A 60 -10.41 -10.45 0.89
CA ILE A 60 -10.97 -10.26 -0.45
C ILE A 60 -12.50 -10.12 -0.40
N ALA A 61 -13.16 -10.90 0.47
CA ALA A 61 -14.60 -10.82 0.67
C ALA A 61 -15.03 -9.48 1.29
N VAL A 62 -14.24 -8.95 2.23
CA VAL A 62 -14.53 -7.67 2.93
C VAL A 62 -14.16 -6.45 2.07
N HIS A 63 -13.08 -6.53 1.29
CA HIS A 63 -12.52 -5.43 0.51
C HIS A 63 -12.63 -5.70 -0.99
N PRO A 64 -13.70 -5.23 -1.67
CA PRO A 64 -13.95 -5.51 -3.08
C PRO A 64 -12.82 -5.22 -4.04
N PHE A 65 -12.05 -4.15 -3.79
CA PHE A 65 -10.90 -3.78 -4.60
C PHE A 65 -9.81 -4.86 -4.63
N LEU A 66 -9.71 -5.72 -3.62
CA LEU A 66 -8.78 -6.85 -3.66
C LEU A 66 -9.20 -7.93 -4.67
N SER A 67 -10.44 -7.87 -5.18
CA SER A 67 -10.92 -8.74 -6.24
C SER A 67 -10.85 -8.15 -7.65
N THR A 68 -10.33 -6.93 -7.79
CA THR A 68 -10.39 -6.19 -9.06
C THR A 68 -9.06 -6.12 -9.78
N ALA A 69 -9.12 -6.21 -11.10
CA ALA A 69 -8.03 -6.12 -12.03
C ALA A 69 -8.19 -4.86 -12.93
N ILE A 70 -7.14 -4.46 -13.62
CA ILE A 70 -7.06 -3.29 -14.50
C ILE A 70 -7.03 -3.74 -15.95
N LYS A 71 -8.09 -3.48 -16.70
CA LYS A 71 -8.10 -3.68 -18.14
C LYS A 71 -7.66 -2.41 -18.86
N GLY A 72 -6.73 -2.56 -19.79
CA GLY A 72 -6.28 -1.46 -20.66
C GLY A 72 -5.45 -0.41 -19.92
N GLU A 73 -4.55 -0.81 -19.02
CA GLU A 73 -3.69 0.11 -18.26
C GLU A 73 -2.89 1.10 -19.13
N ASN A 74 -2.52 0.68 -20.34
CA ASN A 74 -1.77 1.48 -21.32
C ASN A 74 -2.69 2.27 -22.29
N THR A 75 -3.99 2.37 -21.98
CA THR A 75 -4.97 3.07 -22.82
C THR A 75 -5.43 4.37 -22.17
N GLU A 76 -6.07 5.24 -22.94
CA GLU A 76 -6.65 6.47 -22.40
C GLU A 76 -7.81 6.23 -21.43
N ASN A 77 -8.49 5.08 -21.55
CA ASN A 77 -9.72 4.75 -20.83
C ASN A 77 -9.58 3.39 -20.11
N PRO A 78 -8.69 3.27 -19.11
CA PRO A 78 -8.59 2.06 -18.33
C PRO A 78 -9.86 1.83 -17.51
N SER A 79 -10.16 0.56 -17.23
CA SER A 79 -11.35 0.15 -16.48
C SER A 79 -11.01 -0.92 -15.47
N PHE A 80 -11.78 -0.96 -14.37
CA PHE A 80 -11.73 -2.05 -13.43
C PHE A 80 -12.61 -3.20 -13.90
N VAL A 81 -12.04 -4.40 -13.86
CA VAL A 81 -12.71 -5.66 -14.18
C VAL A 81 -12.55 -6.64 -13.02
N ARG A 82 -13.41 -7.65 -12.94
CA ARG A 82 -13.33 -8.71 -11.95
C ARG A 82 -13.06 -10.04 -12.66
N PRO A 83 -11.88 -10.65 -12.48
CA PRO A 83 -11.62 -12.02 -12.91
C PRO A 83 -12.58 -12.99 -12.22
N ALA A 84 -13.08 -14.02 -12.90
CA ALA A 84 -13.99 -15.01 -12.32
C ALA A 84 -13.39 -15.71 -11.08
N SER A 85 -12.07 -15.88 -11.06
CA SER A 85 -11.35 -16.43 -9.93
C SER A 85 -9.99 -15.79 -9.74
N ILE A 86 -9.49 -15.83 -8.51
CA ILE A 86 -8.17 -15.33 -8.13
C ILE A 86 -7.35 -16.51 -7.62
N ASN A 87 -6.15 -16.71 -8.18
CA ASN A 87 -5.22 -17.72 -7.70
C ASN A 87 -4.25 -17.10 -6.69
N LEU A 88 -4.50 -17.35 -5.40
CA LEU A 88 -3.74 -16.78 -4.29
C LEU A 88 -2.27 -17.20 -4.26
N ARG A 89 -1.85 -18.23 -5.02
CA ARG A 89 -0.41 -18.54 -5.19
C ARG A 89 0.37 -17.40 -5.83
N ASN A 90 -0.30 -16.58 -6.64
CA ASN A 90 0.34 -15.43 -7.28
C ASN A 90 0.41 -14.22 -6.35
N HIS A 91 -0.31 -14.25 -5.23
CA HIS A 91 -0.45 -13.14 -4.30
C HIS A 91 0.24 -13.39 -2.96
N LEU A 92 0.38 -14.63 -2.50
CA LEU A 92 0.97 -14.95 -1.20
C LEU A 92 2.35 -15.59 -1.37
N HIS A 93 3.37 -14.98 -0.77
CA HIS A 93 4.76 -15.41 -0.91
C HIS A 93 5.43 -15.54 0.46
N LEU A 94 6.22 -16.60 0.63
CA LEU A 94 7.10 -16.75 1.78
C LEU A 94 8.48 -16.24 1.40
N VAL A 95 9.04 -15.33 2.20
CA VAL A 95 10.42 -14.87 2.02
C VAL A 95 11.34 -15.80 2.79
N ASP A 96 12.24 -16.47 2.07
CA ASP A 96 13.28 -17.29 2.66
C ASP A 96 14.44 -16.41 3.17
N MET A 97 14.76 -16.56 4.46
CA MET A 97 15.90 -15.90 5.12
C MET A 97 17.24 -16.42 4.59
N LEU A 98 17.31 -17.71 4.25
CA LEU A 98 18.55 -18.42 3.93
C LEU A 98 19.03 -18.10 2.51
N SER A 99 18.12 -17.99 1.54
CA SER A 99 18.46 -17.68 0.15
C SER A 99 18.88 -16.22 -0.08
N ASN A 100 18.43 -15.30 0.77
CA ASN A 100 18.69 -13.85 0.64
C ASN A 100 19.88 -13.36 1.49
N SER A 101 20.42 -14.21 2.36
CA SER A 101 21.58 -13.89 3.20
C SER A 101 22.90 -14.08 2.43
N THR A 102 23.19 -13.20 1.46
CA THR A 102 24.53 -13.13 0.83
C THR A 102 25.57 -12.41 1.69
N SER A 103 25.20 -11.93 2.88
CA SER A 103 26.12 -11.28 3.83
C SER A 103 26.36 -12.17 5.05
N SER A 104 27.38 -13.02 4.95
CA SER A 104 27.90 -13.83 6.06
C SER A 104 28.64 -13.00 7.13
N SER A 105 28.48 -11.67 7.14
CA SER A 105 29.24 -10.75 8.00
C SER A 105 28.40 -10.02 9.06
N LEU A 106 27.07 -10.14 9.04
CA LEU A 106 26.21 -9.53 10.06
C LEU A 106 26.09 -10.47 11.26
N THR A 107 26.82 -10.15 12.33
CA THR A 107 26.85 -10.95 13.57
C THR A 107 25.67 -10.65 14.50
N ASP A 108 25.06 -9.47 14.38
CA ASP A 108 23.88 -9.07 15.16
C ASP A 108 22.58 -9.51 14.47
N LYS A 109 21.61 -10.01 15.25
CA LYS A 109 20.32 -10.50 14.75
C LYS A 109 19.45 -9.36 14.25
N ASP A 110 19.43 -8.26 14.99
CA ASP A 110 18.62 -7.08 14.67
C ASP A 110 19.06 -6.48 13.33
N ASP A 111 20.37 -6.44 13.08
CA ASP A 111 20.95 -5.98 11.82
C ASP A 111 20.58 -6.90 10.65
N ARG A 112 20.49 -8.22 10.87
CA ARG A 112 20.07 -9.17 9.84
C ARG A 112 18.59 -9.01 9.47
N ASP A 113 17.71 -8.94 10.47
CA ASP A 113 16.28 -8.77 10.24
C ASP A 113 15.98 -7.41 9.59
N LEU A 114 16.67 -6.33 10.03
CA LEU A 114 16.60 -4.99 9.43
C LEU A 114 17.10 -4.97 7.98
N HIS A 115 18.23 -5.62 7.72
CA HIS A 115 18.79 -5.72 6.37
C HIS A 115 17.83 -6.48 5.45
N LEU A 116 17.26 -7.59 5.91
CA LEU A 116 16.31 -8.36 5.11
C LEU A 116 15.04 -7.55 4.80
N ILE A 117 14.40 -6.94 5.82
CA ILE A 117 13.18 -6.17 5.56
C ILE A 117 13.46 -5.00 4.60
N THR A 118 14.65 -4.40 4.69
CA THR A 118 15.11 -3.36 3.75
C THR A 118 15.22 -3.91 2.33
N GLN A 119 15.88 -5.05 2.15
CA GLN A 119 16.06 -5.67 0.82
C GLN A 119 14.72 -6.09 0.21
N VAL A 120 13.85 -6.73 1.00
CA VAL A 120 12.52 -7.17 0.56
C VAL A 120 11.68 -5.95 0.17
N THR A 121 11.68 -4.90 1.00
CA THR A 121 10.94 -3.65 0.74
C THR A 121 11.44 -2.96 -0.53
N LYS A 122 12.76 -2.90 -0.76
CA LYS A 122 13.33 -2.36 -2.00
C LYS A 122 12.88 -3.16 -3.22
N LYS A 123 13.07 -4.48 -3.17
CA LYS A 123 12.71 -5.39 -4.25
C LYS A 123 11.24 -5.22 -4.63
N ILE A 124 10.34 -5.20 -3.66
CA ILE A 124 8.91 -5.12 -3.94
C ILE A 124 8.46 -3.76 -4.45
N HIS A 125 9.13 -2.68 -4.02
CA HIS A 125 8.84 -1.33 -4.48
C HIS A 125 9.30 -1.11 -5.93
N ASP A 126 10.32 -1.86 -6.37
CA ASP A 126 10.85 -1.79 -7.74
C ASP A 126 10.22 -2.83 -8.68
N GLU A 127 9.61 -3.90 -8.17
CA GLU A 127 9.03 -4.96 -9.00
C GLU A 127 7.63 -4.57 -9.54
N PRO A 128 7.43 -4.52 -10.87
CA PRO A 128 6.12 -4.23 -11.45
C PRO A 128 5.15 -5.39 -11.21
N PHE A 129 3.86 -5.08 -11.13
CA PHE A 129 2.82 -6.10 -11.20
C PHE A 129 2.61 -6.51 -12.66
N VAL A 130 2.41 -7.80 -12.90
CA VAL A 130 2.24 -8.36 -14.24
C VAL A 130 0.84 -8.92 -14.41
N ASN A 131 0.36 -9.02 -15.65
CA ASN A 131 -0.96 -9.56 -16.00
C ASN A 131 -2.09 -8.86 -15.24
N VAL A 132 -1.99 -7.53 -15.09
CA VAL A 132 -2.91 -6.77 -14.23
C VAL A 132 -4.35 -6.77 -14.73
N ASP A 133 -4.62 -7.22 -15.95
CA ASP A 133 -5.95 -7.40 -16.52
C ASP A 133 -6.66 -8.67 -16.03
N GLN A 134 -5.91 -9.65 -15.53
CA GLN A 134 -6.41 -10.90 -14.95
C GLN A 134 -6.08 -11.04 -13.46
N GLN A 135 -5.04 -10.34 -12.98
CA GLN A 135 -4.56 -10.43 -11.62
C GLN A 135 -4.66 -9.07 -10.92
N PRO A 136 -5.39 -8.97 -9.81
CA PRO A 136 -5.36 -7.78 -8.97
C PRO A 136 -3.93 -7.39 -8.58
N PRO A 137 -3.50 -6.13 -8.76
CA PRO A 137 -2.11 -5.73 -8.55
C PRO A 137 -1.80 -5.52 -7.06
N TRP A 138 -1.84 -6.59 -6.28
CA TRP A 138 -1.44 -6.65 -4.88
C TRP A 138 -0.82 -8.00 -4.54
N LYS A 139 0.00 -8.06 -3.49
CA LYS A 139 0.61 -9.27 -2.94
C LYS A 139 0.90 -9.11 -1.45
N VAL A 140 1.02 -10.24 -0.76
CA VAL A 140 1.32 -10.36 0.66
C VAL A 140 2.55 -11.22 0.82
N LEU A 141 3.53 -10.70 1.55
CA LEU A 141 4.78 -11.41 1.83
C LEU A 141 4.83 -11.72 3.32
N ILE A 142 5.13 -12.98 3.62
CA ILE A 142 5.37 -13.48 4.97
C ILE A 142 6.88 -13.55 5.16
N VAL A 143 7.41 -12.82 6.14
CA VAL A 143 8.84 -12.79 6.47
C VAL A 143 9.01 -13.25 7.91
N PRO A 144 9.26 -14.54 8.15
CA PRO A 144 9.51 -15.07 9.48
C PRO A 144 10.79 -14.46 10.07
N LEU A 145 10.75 -13.99 11.31
CA LEU A 145 11.95 -13.46 11.97
C LEU A 145 12.73 -14.59 12.63
N SER A 146 14.04 -14.37 12.75
CA SER A 146 14.95 -15.35 13.37
C SER A 146 14.77 -15.45 14.89
N ASP A 147 14.08 -14.49 15.48
CA ASP A 147 13.91 -14.36 16.92
C ASP A 147 12.48 -14.73 17.34
N GLU A 148 12.39 -15.76 18.17
CA GLU A 148 11.15 -16.14 18.84
C GLU A 148 10.98 -15.27 20.08
N ALA A 149 9.87 -14.53 20.15
CA ALA A 149 9.50 -13.88 21.40
C ALA A 149 9.08 -14.96 22.40
N ALA A 150 9.19 -14.65 23.70
CA ALA A 150 8.68 -15.55 24.74
C ALA A 150 7.19 -15.92 24.56
N SER A 151 6.45 -15.08 23.83
CA SER A 151 5.03 -15.27 23.51
C SER A 151 4.76 -15.97 22.18
N GLY A 152 5.76 -16.20 21.32
CA GLY A 152 5.54 -16.80 20.00
C GLY A 152 6.55 -16.43 18.92
N GLN A 153 6.39 -17.02 17.74
CA GLN A 153 7.18 -16.70 16.55
C GLN A 153 6.79 -15.32 16.01
N ARG A 154 7.78 -14.43 15.81
CA ARG A 154 7.55 -13.11 15.21
C ARG A 154 7.67 -13.17 13.69
N VAL A 155 6.82 -12.42 13.00
CA VAL A 155 6.73 -12.42 11.54
C VAL A 155 6.38 -11.02 11.06
N TYR A 156 7.08 -10.51 10.04
CA TYR A 156 6.58 -9.38 9.28
C TYR A 156 5.63 -9.86 8.19
N ILE A 157 4.48 -9.21 8.11
CA ILE A 157 3.53 -9.39 7.01
C ILE A 157 3.52 -8.09 6.23
N ILE A 158 4.00 -8.14 5.00
CA ILE A 158 4.07 -6.99 4.11
C ILE A 158 2.91 -7.09 3.13
N PHE A 159 2.01 -6.12 3.17
CA PHE A 159 1.00 -5.93 2.15
C PHE A 159 1.50 -4.91 1.12
N ALA A 160 1.61 -5.34 -0.13
CA ALA A 160 2.02 -4.49 -1.24
C ALA A 160 0.87 -4.37 -2.25
N CYS A 161 0.53 -3.16 -2.68
CA CYS A 161 -0.51 -2.95 -3.69
C CYS A 161 -0.14 -1.80 -4.64
N SER A 162 -0.66 -1.85 -5.87
CA SER A 162 -0.65 -0.68 -6.75
C SER A 162 -1.45 0.45 -6.11
N HIS A 163 -0.97 1.68 -6.26
CA HIS A 163 -1.65 2.86 -5.70
C HIS A 163 -3.03 3.13 -6.34
N SER A 164 -3.34 2.43 -7.45
CA SER A 164 -4.69 2.40 -8.03
C SER A 164 -5.70 1.60 -7.20
N HIS A 165 -5.23 0.72 -6.30
CA HIS A 165 -6.05 -0.18 -5.49
C HIS A 165 -6.05 0.15 -3.99
N GLY A 166 -5.14 1.02 -3.55
CA GLY A 166 -5.04 1.39 -2.14
C GLY A 166 -4.12 2.57 -1.89
N ASP A 167 -4.31 3.14 -0.71
CA ASP A 167 -3.44 4.13 -0.08
C ASP A 167 -2.95 3.62 1.29
N GLY A 168 -2.24 4.46 2.05
CA GLY A 168 -1.73 4.06 3.37
C GLY A 168 -2.83 3.64 4.36
N LYS A 169 -4.02 4.25 4.29
CA LYS A 169 -5.16 3.88 5.14
C LYS A 169 -5.75 2.54 4.73
N SER A 170 -5.81 2.28 3.42
CA SER A 170 -6.26 1.01 2.86
C SER A 170 -5.36 -0.14 3.32
N GLY A 171 -4.04 0.06 3.36
CA GLY A 171 -3.12 -0.93 3.93
C GLY A 171 -3.37 -1.20 5.41
N LEU A 172 -3.66 -0.17 6.20
CA LEU A 172 -3.95 -0.34 7.64
C LEU A 172 -5.22 -1.17 7.83
N GLU A 173 -6.25 -0.87 7.05
CA GLU A 173 -7.51 -1.60 7.08
C GLU A 173 -7.34 -3.05 6.63
N PHE A 174 -6.53 -3.30 5.60
CA PHE A 174 -6.14 -4.65 5.21
C PHE A 174 -5.55 -5.43 6.40
N HIS A 175 -4.61 -4.86 7.15
CA HIS A 175 -3.99 -5.56 8.29
C HIS A 175 -4.98 -5.84 9.43
N LYS A 176 -5.93 -4.93 9.71
CA LYS A 176 -6.99 -5.20 10.70
C LYS A 176 -7.85 -6.38 10.28
N THR A 177 -8.40 -6.33 9.06
CA THR A 177 -9.23 -7.40 8.51
C THR A 177 -8.45 -8.71 8.39
N PHE A 178 -7.17 -8.64 8.06
CA PHE A 178 -6.31 -9.81 7.98
C PHE A 178 -6.12 -10.44 9.37
N LEU A 179 -5.88 -9.64 10.41
CA LEU A 179 -5.77 -10.13 11.78
C LEU A 179 -7.09 -10.75 12.29
N GLU A 180 -8.24 -10.16 11.95
CA GLU A 180 -9.56 -10.75 12.22
C GLU A 180 -9.72 -12.09 11.48
N GLY A 181 -9.32 -12.12 10.21
CA GLY A 181 -9.33 -13.33 9.39
C GLY A 181 -8.46 -14.44 9.96
N LEU A 182 -7.27 -14.12 10.47
CA LEU A 182 -6.39 -15.12 11.12
C LEU A 182 -7.08 -15.76 12.33
N LYS A 183 -7.92 -15.03 13.06
CA LYS A 183 -8.62 -15.54 14.25
C LYS A 183 -9.85 -16.37 13.89
N TYR A 184 -10.64 -15.96 12.90
CA TYR A 184 -12.00 -16.46 12.71
C TYR A 184 -12.29 -17.06 11.33
N ALA A 185 -11.48 -16.78 10.30
CA ALA A 185 -11.83 -17.15 8.92
C ALA A 185 -11.62 -18.63 8.60
N HIS A 186 -10.90 -19.39 9.42
CA HIS A 186 -10.62 -20.81 9.20
C HIS A 186 -11.89 -21.69 9.26
N GLU A 187 -12.96 -21.21 9.90
CA GLU A 187 -14.26 -21.87 9.92
C GLU A 187 -15.09 -21.61 8.65
N LEU A 188 -14.83 -20.47 7.98
CA LEU A 188 -15.63 -19.99 6.85
C LEU A 188 -14.99 -20.29 5.49
N TYR A 189 -13.66 -20.38 5.44
CA TYR A 189 -12.91 -20.53 4.20
C TYR A 189 -11.92 -21.68 4.28
N ASP A 190 -11.85 -22.45 3.19
CA ASP A 190 -10.86 -23.50 2.99
C ASP A 190 -9.46 -22.94 2.69
N GLN A 191 -8.44 -23.79 2.80
CA GLN A 191 -7.04 -23.45 2.53
C GLN A 191 -6.63 -23.56 1.04
N GLY A 192 -7.59 -23.84 0.15
CA GLY A 192 -7.38 -23.89 -1.29
C GLY A 192 -7.06 -22.52 -1.86
N TYR A 193 -6.09 -22.46 -2.76
CA TYR A 193 -5.57 -21.21 -3.31
C TYR A 193 -6.50 -20.50 -4.29
N LEU A 194 -7.56 -21.16 -4.78
CA LEU A 194 -8.49 -20.56 -5.73
C LEU A 194 -9.63 -19.88 -4.97
N TYR A 195 -9.85 -18.59 -5.23
CA TYR A 195 -10.98 -17.84 -4.71
C TYR A 195 -11.94 -17.48 -5.85
N GLN A 196 -13.21 -17.86 -5.74
CA GLN A 196 -14.24 -17.55 -6.73
C GLN A 196 -14.87 -16.19 -6.40
N THR A 197 -14.69 -15.22 -7.29
CA THR A 197 -15.09 -13.83 -7.06
C THR A 197 -16.60 -13.60 -7.28
N SER A 198 -17.25 -14.51 -8.00
CA SER A 198 -18.65 -14.41 -8.44
C SER A 198 -19.67 -14.53 -7.31
N THR A 199 -19.24 -14.79 -6.08
CA THR A 199 -20.13 -15.33 -5.04
C THR A 199 -20.90 -14.26 -4.25
N SER A 200 -20.40 -13.03 -4.11
CA SER A 200 -21.10 -11.90 -3.44
C SER A 200 -20.10 -10.75 -3.23
N ALA A 201 -19.38 -10.33 -4.27
CA ALA A 201 -18.48 -9.19 -4.12
C ALA A 201 -19.31 -7.92 -3.92
N LEU A 202 -19.11 -7.21 -2.80
CA LEU A 202 -19.72 -5.89 -2.59
C LEU A 202 -19.35 -5.00 -3.81
N PRO A 203 -20.26 -4.12 -4.27
CA PRO A 203 -19.97 -3.26 -5.40
C PRO A 203 -18.79 -2.34 -5.07
N LEU A 204 -17.99 -2.01 -6.08
CA LEU A 204 -17.01 -0.94 -5.93
C LEU A 204 -17.75 0.37 -5.64
N LEU A 205 -17.12 1.24 -4.86
CA LEU A 205 -17.58 2.61 -4.73
C LEU A 205 -17.60 3.29 -6.11
N PRO A 206 -18.56 4.19 -6.35
CA PRO A 206 -18.60 4.96 -7.58
C PRO A 206 -17.32 5.79 -7.74
N PRO A 207 -16.97 6.18 -8.98
CA PRO A 207 -15.91 7.14 -9.24
C PRO A 207 -16.05 8.39 -8.37
N LEU A 208 -14.94 8.98 -7.94
CA LEU A 208 -14.95 10.15 -7.06
C LEU A 208 -15.75 11.32 -7.65
N GLU A 209 -15.71 11.50 -8.97
CA GLU A 209 -16.45 12.54 -9.68
C GLU A 209 -17.96 12.34 -9.65
N GLU A 210 -18.44 11.11 -9.46
CA GLU A 210 -19.85 10.78 -9.26
C GLU A 210 -20.23 10.87 -7.78
N ALA A 211 -19.32 10.46 -6.89
CA ALA A 211 -19.52 10.48 -5.44
C ALA A 211 -19.54 11.91 -4.87
N ALA A 212 -18.79 12.84 -5.46
CA ALA A 212 -18.64 14.20 -4.97
C ALA A 212 -18.59 15.22 -6.11
N ASN A 213 -19.27 16.36 -5.92
CA ASN A 213 -19.15 17.49 -6.83
C ASN A 213 -17.81 18.21 -6.62
N LEU A 214 -16.82 17.90 -7.45
CA LEU A 214 -15.49 18.52 -7.44
C LEU A 214 -15.42 19.79 -8.31
N SER A 215 -16.48 20.59 -8.33
CA SER A 215 -16.50 21.84 -9.11
C SER A 215 -15.49 22.86 -8.54
N ILE A 216 -14.57 23.31 -9.39
CA ILE A 216 -13.75 24.48 -9.08
C ILE A 216 -14.56 25.75 -9.35
N THR A 217 -14.44 26.75 -8.47
CA THR A 217 -15.07 28.05 -8.71
C THR A 217 -14.27 28.83 -9.76
N TRP A 218 -14.95 29.62 -10.60
CA TRP A 218 -14.28 30.53 -11.54
C TRP A 218 -13.30 31.45 -10.82
N ARG A 219 -13.68 31.94 -9.64
CA ARG A 219 -12.78 32.71 -8.77
C ARG A 219 -11.48 31.94 -8.50
N TYR A 220 -11.56 30.69 -8.02
CA TYR A 220 -10.38 29.86 -7.77
C TYR A 220 -9.53 29.68 -9.04
N LEU A 221 -10.14 29.39 -10.19
CA LEU A 221 -9.42 29.20 -11.44
C LEU A 221 -8.70 30.48 -11.91
N PHE A 222 -9.42 31.61 -11.97
CA PHE A 222 -8.83 32.90 -12.38
C PHE A 222 -7.71 33.32 -11.45
N LEU A 223 -7.84 33.09 -10.15
CA LEU A 223 -6.79 33.43 -9.19
C LEU A 223 -5.53 32.58 -9.35
N ASN A 224 -5.67 31.27 -9.60
CA ASN A 224 -4.52 30.40 -9.81
C ASN A 224 -3.80 30.70 -11.14
N LEU A 225 -4.55 31.05 -12.19
CA LEU A 225 -3.98 31.37 -13.51
C LEU A 225 -3.42 32.80 -13.58
N PHE A 226 -4.14 33.79 -13.04
CA PHE A 226 -3.84 35.21 -13.24
C PHE A 226 -3.42 35.95 -11.96
N GLY A 227 -3.57 35.35 -10.78
CA GLY A 227 -3.19 35.98 -9.50
C GLY A 227 -1.72 36.37 -9.45
N ARG A 228 -0.86 35.67 -10.20
CA ARG A 228 0.55 36.04 -10.40
C ARG A 228 0.77 37.34 -11.18
N HIS A 229 -0.15 37.68 -12.08
CA HIS A 229 -0.11 38.89 -12.89
C HIS A 229 -0.90 40.06 -12.28
N MET A 230 -1.64 39.81 -11.18
CA MET A 230 -2.39 40.84 -10.48
C MET A 230 -1.52 41.64 -9.51
N PRO A 231 -1.74 42.97 -9.40
CA PRO A 231 -1.09 43.79 -8.38
C PRO A 231 -1.39 43.25 -6.97
N SER A 232 -0.39 43.29 -6.09
CA SER A 232 -0.49 42.81 -4.70
C SER A 232 -1.66 43.43 -3.91
N ILE A 233 -2.02 44.67 -4.25
CA ILE A 233 -3.16 45.39 -3.68
C ILE A 233 -4.47 44.70 -4.04
N ALA A 234 -4.66 44.29 -5.30
CA ALA A 234 -5.86 43.59 -5.75
C ALA A 234 -5.99 42.20 -5.10
N CYS A 235 -4.88 41.48 -4.95
CA CYS A 235 -4.86 40.18 -4.25
C CYS A 235 -5.23 40.33 -2.76
N ARG A 236 -4.73 41.37 -2.08
CA ARG A 236 -5.06 41.67 -0.68
C ARG A 236 -6.51 42.13 -0.51
N LEU A 237 -7.03 42.97 -1.41
CA LEU A 237 -8.41 43.46 -1.35
C LEU A 237 -9.43 42.34 -1.53
N LEU A 238 -9.07 41.31 -2.31
CA LEU A 238 -9.88 40.11 -2.50
C LEU A 238 -9.73 39.09 -1.35
N GLY A 239 -8.96 39.39 -0.29
CA GLY A 239 -8.83 38.56 0.90
C GLY A 239 -8.02 37.28 0.71
N LEU A 240 -7.02 37.30 -0.18
CA LEU A 240 -6.32 36.09 -0.63
C LEU A 240 -4.82 36.21 -0.40
N GLN A 241 -4.23 35.18 0.23
CA GLN A 241 -2.78 35.02 0.20
C GLN A 241 -2.36 34.53 -1.20
N PRO A 242 -1.27 35.08 -1.78
CA PRO A 242 -0.73 34.57 -3.04
C PRO A 242 -0.42 33.07 -2.88
N PRO A 243 -0.91 32.20 -3.80
CA PRO A 243 -0.65 30.77 -3.69
C PRO A 243 0.86 30.48 -3.78
N ALA A 244 1.31 29.38 -3.16
CA ALA A 244 2.74 29.05 -2.98
C ALA A 244 3.53 28.94 -4.30
N ASN A 245 2.86 28.68 -5.42
CA ASN A 245 3.40 28.71 -6.79
C ASN A 245 3.90 30.10 -7.24
N ILE A 246 3.52 31.19 -6.58
CA ILE A 246 4.10 32.53 -6.82
C ILE A 246 5.50 32.64 -6.20
N ILE A 247 5.80 31.85 -5.16
CA ILE A 247 7.07 31.86 -4.42
C ILE A 247 8.19 31.15 -5.22
N HIS A 248 7.87 30.19 -6.09
CA HIS A 248 8.86 29.31 -6.75
C HIS A 248 9.26 29.69 -8.20
N GLY A 249 9.03 30.94 -8.64
CA GLY A 249 9.50 31.40 -9.96
C GLY A 249 8.66 30.91 -11.15
N PHE A 250 8.97 31.36 -12.39
CA PHE A 250 8.15 31.11 -13.60
C PHE A 250 8.05 29.62 -14.00
N ASN A 251 8.90 28.77 -13.45
CA ASN A 251 9.12 27.40 -13.91
C ASN A 251 8.62 26.33 -12.91
N ALA A 252 7.87 26.73 -11.87
CA ALA A 252 7.36 25.79 -10.87
C ALA A 252 6.48 24.68 -11.49
N TRP A 253 5.76 25.01 -12.58
CA TRP A 253 4.86 24.09 -13.29
C TRP A 253 5.53 23.29 -14.41
N THR A 254 6.70 23.72 -14.88
CA THR A 254 7.42 23.02 -15.95
C THR A 254 8.16 21.80 -15.44
N GLY A 255 8.35 21.69 -14.12
CA GLY A 255 9.23 20.71 -13.51
C GLY A 255 10.67 20.84 -14.06
N ARG A 256 11.52 19.88 -13.71
CA ARG A 256 12.72 19.58 -14.51
C ARG A 256 12.36 18.42 -15.44
N ALA A 257 12.92 18.42 -16.65
CA ALA A 257 12.85 17.25 -17.51
C ALA A 257 13.40 16.05 -16.74
N MET A 258 12.55 15.07 -16.47
CA MET A 258 12.91 13.84 -15.80
C MET A 258 13.08 12.76 -16.87
N THR A 259 14.29 12.22 -17.00
CA THR A 259 14.53 11.03 -17.82
C THR A 259 14.27 9.81 -16.94
N PHE A 260 13.18 9.11 -17.18
CA PHE A 260 12.92 7.82 -16.54
C PHE A 260 13.56 6.72 -17.36
N ASP A 261 14.57 6.07 -16.78
CA ASP A 261 15.17 4.85 -17.32
C ASP A 261 14.81 3.71 -16.36
N PRO A 262 13.88 2.82 -16.73
CA PRO A 262 13.48 1.69 -15.89
C PRO A 262 14.65 0.80 -15.48
N SER A 263 15.74 0.78 -16.26
CA SER A 263 16.94 -0.03 -15.96
C SER A 263 17.87 0.60 -14.93
N LYS A 264 17.70 1.89 -14.62
CA LYS A 264 18.55 2.64 -13.68
C LYS A 264 17.78 3.22 -12.51
N PHE A 265 16.46 3.29 -12.62
CA PHE A 265 15.60 3.82 -11.57
C PHE A 265 15.32 2.72 -10.55
N HIS A 266 15.92 2.85 -9.36
CA HIS A 266 15.74 1.95 -8.24
C HIS A 266 15.37 2.74 -6.99
N THR A 267 14.61 2.10 -6.10
CA THR A 267 14.20 2.71 -4.84
C THR A 267 15.42 2.93 -3.94
N GLY A 268 15.81 4.20 -3.78
CA GLY A 268 16.80 4.64 -2.82
C GLY A 268 16.20 4.75 -1.41
N SER A 269 16.04 3.62 -0.74
CA SER A 269 15.58 3.57 0.67
C SER A 269 16.67 3.07 1.62
N GLU A 270 16.55 3.44 2.89
CA GLU A 270 17.37 2.95 3.98
C GLU A 270 16.45 2.76 5.19
N ALA A 271 16.64 1.67 5.93
CA ALA A 271 15.91 1.44 7.17
C ALA A 271 16.85 1.74 8.35
N LEU A 272 16.31 2.42 9.35
CA LEU A 272 17.02 2.78 10.56
C LEU A 272 16.29 2.16 11.75
N LEU A 273 17.01 1.39 12.57
CA LEU A 273 16.49 0.90 13.83
C LEU A 273 16.76 1.96 14.91
N VAL A 274 15.69 2.56 15.42
CA VAL A 274 15.78 3.50 16.55
C VAL A 274 15.39 2.77 17.82
N LYS A 275 16.34 2.63 18.76
CA LYS A 275 16.07 2.01 20.06
C LYS A 275 15.07 2.84 20.86
N LYS A 276 14.14 2.18 21.54
CA LYS A 276 13.08 2.81 22.35
C LYS A 276 13.63 3.85 23.33
N ASP A 277 14.74 3.52 24.00
CA ASP A 277 15.38 4.39 24.99
C ASP A 277 15.87 5.72 24.40
N LEU A 278 16.33 5.68 23.13
CA LEU A 278 16.72 6.88 22.39
C LEU A 278 15.48 7.71 22.05
N LEU A 279 14.39 7.10 21.58
CA LEU A 279 13.15 7.81 21.27
C LEU A 279 12.59 8.55 22.49
N THR A 280 12.56 7.92 23.66
CA THR A 280 12.12 8.57 24.91
C THR A 280 12.96 9.79 25.29
N SER A 281 14.23 9.85 24.90
CA SER A 281 15.07 11.05 25.08
C SER A 281 14.72 12.18 24.10
N PHE A 282 14.24 11.85 22.90
CA PHE A 282 13.87 12.80 21.85
C PHE A 282 12.44 13.34 21.95
N TYR A 283 11.51 12.65 22.62
CA TYR A 283 10.12 13.13 22.81
C TYR A 283 10.01 14.42 23.66
N SER A 284 11.12 14.97 24.14
CA SER A 284 11.20 16.36 24.65
C SER A 284 11.25 17.42 23.53
N ILE A 285 11.32 17.00 22.27
CA ILE A 285 11.38 17.85 21.08
C ILE A 285 10.30 17.37 20.10
N GLU A 286 9.28 18.19 19.94
CA GLU A 286 8.15 17.96 19.04
C GLU A 286 8.62 18.04 17.58
N ILE A 287 8.75 16.89 16.91
CA ILE A 287 9.04 16.83 15.46
C ILE A 287 7.79 16.32 14.75
N GLN A 288 7.15 17.19 13.98
CA GLN A 288 6.22 16.79 12.91
C GLN A 288 7.04 16.20 11.75
N VAL A 289 6.99 14.88 11.57
CA VAL A 289 7.46 14.23 10.33
C VAL A 289 6.25 13.69 9.58
N GLU A 290 5.92 14.32 8.46
CA GLU A 290 5.00 13.76 7.47
C GLU A 290 5.72 12.64 6.72
N THR A 291 5.23 11.41 6.87
CA THR A 291 5.73 10.14 6.32
C THR A 291 6.79 9.44 7.18
N LEU A 292 6.29 8.93 8.30
CA LEU A 292 6.94 7.94 9.13
C LEU A 292 5.95 6.76 9.22
N VAL A 293 6.22 5.63 8.57
CA VAL A 293 5.49 4.39 8.86
C VAL A 293 6.11 3.81 10.12
N LEU A 294 5.71 4.35 11.28
CA LEU A 294 5.89 3.69 12.56
C LEU A 294 4.63 2.90 12.89
N ALA A 295 4.75 1.58 12.94
CA ALA A 295 3.94 0.83 13.89
C ALA A 295 4.56 1.05 15.28
N PRO A 296 3.82 1.59 16.27
CA PRO A 296 4.36 1.73 17.61
C PRO A 296 4.56 0.35 18.24
N PHE A 297 5.78 0.08 18.69
CA PHE A 297 6.09 -1.05 19.58
C PHE A 297 5.54 -0.76 20.99
N SER A 298 4.62 -1.63 21.41
CA SER A 298 3.87 -1.83 22.69
C SER A 298 4.17 -0.91 23.91
N ASP A 299 3.16 -0.51 24.71
CA ASP A 299 2.26 -1.37 25.50
C ASP A 299 0.87 -0.76 25.76
N LYS A 300 -0.17 -1.62 25.80
CA LYS A 300 -1.55 -1.41 26.28
C LYS A 300 -2.37 -0.26 25.65
N LEU A 301 -3.17 -0.59 24.65
CA LEU A 301 -4.42 0.13 24.36
C LEU A 301 -5.59 -0.63 25.03
N SER A 302 -5.87 -0.28 26.28
CA SER A 302 -7.18 -0.53 26.88
C SER A 302 -8.12 0.59 26.42
N LEU A 303 -8.98 0.30 25.45
CA LEU A 303 -10.11 1.18 25.11
C LEU A 303 -11.28 0.84 26.05
N THR A 304 -11.38 1.55 27.15
CA THR A 304 -12.64 1.67 27.90
C THR A 304 -13.55 2.63 27.15
N PHE A 305 -14.70 2.12 26.71
CA PHE A 305 -15.84 2.94 26.32
C PHE A 305 -16.76 3.07 27.53
N GLU A 306 -17.01 4.31 27.95
CA GLU A 306 -18.14 4.65 28.80
C GLU A 306 -19.07 5.60 28.02
N PRO A 307 -20.38 5.57 28.36
CA PRO A 307 -21.48 5.44 27.40
C PRO A 307 -21.76 6.64 26.49
#